data_AF-A0A815IDD4-F1
#
_entry.id   AF-A0A815IDD4-F1
#
_cell.length_a   1.000
_cell.length_b   1.000
_cell.length_c   1.000
_cell.angle_alpha   90.00
_cell.angle_beta   90.00
_cell.angle_gamma   90.00
#
_symmetry.space_group_name_H-M   'P 1'
#
loop_
_entity.id
_entity.type
_entity.pdbx_description
1 polymer ?
#
loop_
_entity_poly.entity_id
_entity_poly.type
_entity_poly.pdbx_seq_one_letter_code
_entity_poly.pdbx_strand_id
1 'polypeptide(L)'
;MCEKCFPENHPAVSRTLSNMDDMYLASAKYDKALEYYKRAESIRLGALLADDLGIADIYYNMGCVYYNKESFVEALPYFIKCKRTYEKKYHRDHVDIRRVENSIMLVKAAMQEIGHAP
;
A
#
# COMPACT_ATOMS: atom_id res chain seq x y z
N MET A 1 -11.15 -35.46 -9.39
CA MET A 1 -11.71 -34.11 -9.55
C MET A 1 -13.04 -34.07 -8.82
N CYS A 2 -13.19 -33.15 -7.86
CA CYS A 2 -14.40 -32.39 -7.54
C CYS A 2 -14.25 -31.78 -6.13
N GLU A 3 -13.94 -30.49 -6.13
CA GLU A 3 -14.16 -29.56 -5.03
C GLU A 3 -15.66 -29.44 -4.73
N LYS A 4 -16.06 -29.54 -3.45
CA LYS A 4 -17.00 -28.65 -2.76
C LYS A 4 -17.62 -29.30 -1.51
N CYS A 5 -17.89 -28.42 -0.54
CA CYS A 5 -18.78 -28.56 0.62
C CYS A 5 -18.17 -29.21 1.87
N PHE A 6 -17.38 -28.43 2.62
CA PHE A 6 -17.32 -28.60 4.07
C PHE A 6 -18.38 -27.68 4.72
N PRO A 7 -19.26 -28.22 5.58
CA PRO A 7 -20.39 -27.49 6.16
C PRO A 7 -19.97 -26.47 7.23
N GLU A 8 -20.46 -25.25 7.06
CA GLU A 8 -20.20 -23.99 7.80
C GLU A 8 -20.57 -23.94 9.30
N ASN A 9 -20.66 -25.06 10.03
CA ASN A 9 -21.34 -25.03 11.34
C ASN A 9 -20.53 -25.50 12.56
N HIS A 10 -19.24 -25.13 12.63
CA HIS A 10 -18.45 -25.32 13.85
C HIS A 10 -17.92 -23.97 14.39
N PRO A 11 -18.31 -23.52 15.59
CA PRO A 11 -17.84 -22.26 16.18
C PRO A 11 -16.33 -22.23 16.49
N ALA A 12 -15.63 -23.37 16.31
CA ALA A 12 -14.16 -23.42 16.36
C ALA A 12 -13.50 -23.05 15.01
N VAL A 13 -14.17 -23.31 13.87
CA VAL A 13 -13.70 -22.93 12.53
C VAL A 13 -13.87 -21.42 12.31
N SER A 14 -14.90 -20.82 12.91
CA SER A 14 -15.13 -19.38 12.90
C SER A 14 -14.00 -18.56 13.54
N ARG A 15 -13.28 -19.08 14.54
CA ARG A 15 -12.21 -18.31 15.21
C ARG A 15 -10.89 -18.30 14.44
N THR A 16 -10.57 -19.37 13.71
CA THR A 16 -9.36 -19.43 12.88
C THR A 16 -9.61 -18.80 11.50
N LEU A 17 -10.83 -18.92 10.96
CA LEU A 17 -11.23 -18.22 9.75
C LEU A 17 -11.47 -16.73 9.99
N SER A 18 -11.92 -16.25 11.15
CA SER A 18 -12.12 -14.79 11.32
C SER A 18 -10.83 -13.98 11.15
N ASN A 19 -9.65 -14.55 11.45
CA ASN A 19 -8.38 -13.88 11.22
C ASN A 19 -7.85 -14.12 9.79
N MET A 20 -8.12 -15.29 9.21
CA MET A 20 -7.71 -15.61 7.84
C MET A 20 -8.60 -14.95 6.78
N ASP A 21 -9.91 -14.83 7.02
CA ASP A 21 -10.89 -14.13 6.17
C ASP A 21 -10.63 -12.64 6.19
N ASP A 22 -10.33 -12.01 7.33
CA ASP A 22 -9.98 -10.58 7.34
C ASP A 22 -8.65 -10.33 6.62
N MET A 23 -7.66 -11.22 6.77
CA MET A 23 -6.40 -11.13 6.01
C MET A 23 -6.56 -11.43 4.52
N TYR A 24 -7.40 -12.38 4.11
CA TYR A 24 -7.67 -12.68 2.70
C TYR A 24 -8.55 -11.62 2.05
N LEU A 25 -9.57 -11.11 2.75
CA LEU A 25 -10.36 -9.96 2.34
C LEU A 25 -9.48 -8.73 2.26
N ALA A 26 -8.58 -8.50 3.23
CA ALA A 26 -7.62 -7.40 3.20
C ALA A 26 -6.68 -7.56 2.02
N SER A 27 -6.09 -8.73 1.79
CA SER A 27 -5.22 -9.02 0.64
C SER A 27 -5.95 -8.78 -0.69
N ALA A 28 -7.17 -9.31 -0.85
CA ALA A 28 -7.98 -9.08 -2.04
C ALA A 28 -8.38 -7.60 -2.21
N LYS A 29 -8.61 -6.86 -1.11
CA LYS A 29 -8.85 -5.41 -1.13
C LYS A 29 -7.59 -4.64 -1.52
N TYR A 30 -6.42 -5.05 -1.04
CA TYR A 30 -5.13 -4.43 -1.35
C TYR A 30 -4.76 -4.63 -2.82
N ASP A 31 -4.94 -5.82 -3.37
CA ASP A 31 -4.67 -6.08 -4.80
C ASP A 31 -5.60 -5.28 -5.71
N LYS A 32 -6.90 -5.21 -5.37
CA LYS A 32 -7.86 -4.32 -6.06
C LYS A 32 -7.47 -2.84 -5.94
N ALA A 33 -7.02 -2.40 -4.76
CA ALA A 33 -6.56 -1.03 -4.56
C ALA A 33 -5.33 -0.71 -5.42
N LEU A 34 -4.35 -1.62 -5.49
CA LEU A 34 -3.18 -1.47 -6.35
C LEU A 34 -3.54 -1.42 -7.83
N GLU A 35 -4.49 -2.25 -8.28
CA GLU A 35 -4.99 -2.19 -9.66
C GLU A 35 -5.64 -0.85 -9.97
N TYR A 36 -6.49 -0.36 -9.06
CA TYR A 36 -7.12 0.95 -9.19
C TYR A 36 -6.09 2.08 -9.27
N TYR A 37 -5.09 2.08 -8.39
CA TYR A 37 -4.04 3.10 -8.37
C TYR A 37 -3.14 3.05 -9.61
N LYS A 38 -2.79 1.86 -10.12
CA LYS A 38 -2.04 1.71 -11.38
C LYS A 38 -2.83 2.23 -12.58
N ARG A 39 -4.14 1.97 -12.61
CA ARG A 39 -5.02 2.52 -13.65
C ARG A 39 -5.10 4.04 -13.56
N ALA A 40 -5.23 4.58 -12.35
CA ALA A 40 -5.23 6.02 -12.11
C ALA A 40 -3.89 6.67 -12.52
N GLU A 41 -2.77 6.01 -12.25
CA GLU A 41 -1.44 6.43 -12.71
C GLU A 41 -1.38 6.50 -14.24
N SER A 42 -1.83 5.45 -14.94
CA SER A 42 -1.85 5.41 -16.41
C SER A 42 -2.72 6.51 -17.00
N ILE A 43 -3.90 6.77 -16.44
CA ILE A 43 -4.80 7.84 -16.87
C ILE A 43 -4.14 9.21 -16.66
N ARG A 44 -3.52 9.45 -15.50
CA ARG A 44 -2.87 10.72 -15.19
C ARG A 44 -1.61 10.98 -15.99
N LEU A 45 -0.83 9.94 -16.30
CA LEU A 45 0.34 10.05 -17.19
C LEU A 45 -0.08 10.29 -18.65
N GLY A 46 -1.24 9.78 -19.08
CA GLY A 46 -1.77 9.98 -20.43
C GLY A 46 -2.53 11.29 -20.63
N ALA A 47 -3.04 11.91 -19.56
CA ALA A 47 -3.72 13.19 -19.63
C ALA A 47 -2.70 14.33 -19.81
N LEU A 48 -2.87 15.16 -20.83
CA LEU A 48 -2.04 16.36 -21.12
C LEU A 48 -2.01 17.39 -19.97
N LEU A 49 -2.88 17.24 -18.97
CA LEU A 49 -2.90 17.98 -17.72
C LEU A 49 -2.35 17.08 -16.61
N ALA A 50 -1.08 16.68 -16.73
CA ALA A 50 -0.39 15.90 -15.72
C ALA A 50 -0.29 16.73 -14.44
N ASP A 51 -1.30 16.61 -13.57
CA ASP A 51 -1.22 17.17 -12.23
C ASP A 51 -0.31 16.27 -11.40
N ASP A 52 0.95 16.68 -11.31
CA ASP A 52 1.99 16.05 -10.50
C ASP A 52 1.53 15.78 -9.06
N LEU A 53 0.68 16.64 -8.46
CA LEU A 53 0.16 16.41 -7.10
C LEU A 53 -0.70 15.16 -7.04
N GLY A 54 -1.56 15.00 -8.02
CA GLY A 54 -2.38 13.83 -8.13
C GLY A 54 -1.56 12.54 -8.26
N ILE A 55 -0.49 12.58 -9.05
CA ILE A 55 0.42 11.43 -9.18
C ILE A 55 1.13 11.15 -7.84
N ALA A 56 1.51 12.20 -7.10
CA ALA A 56 2.10 12.06 -5.77
C ALA A 56 1.15 11.36 -4.78
N ASP A 57 -0.14 11.72 -4.75
CA ASP A 57 -1.14 11.09 -3.90
C ASP A 57 -1.33 9.60 -4.23
N ILE A 58 -1.32 9.26 -5.52
CA ILE A 58 -1.39 7.86 -5.97
C ILE A 58 -0.19 7.08 -5.45
N TYR A 59 1.02 7.62 -5.59
CA TYR A 59 2.22 6.98 -5.06
C TYR A 59 2.21 6.84 -3.54
N TYR A 60 1.72 7.83 -2.81
CA TYR A 60 1.56 7.74 -1.37
C TYR A 60 0.62 6.58 -0.99
N ASN A 61 -0.53 6.51 -1.62
CA ASN A 61 -1.53 5.48 -1.33
C ASN A 61 -1.05 4.08 -1.72
N MET A 62 -0.35 3.93 -2.85
CA MET A 62 0.29 2.65 -3.20
C MET A 62 1.31 2.22 -2.15
N GLY A 63 2.15 3.16 -1.67
CA GLY A 63 3.08 2.91 -0.57
C GLY A 63 2.37 2.45 0.72
N CYS A 64 1.26 3.10 1.08
CA CYS A 64 0.44 2.69 2.23
C CYS A 64 -0.16 1.29 2.03
N VAL A 65 -0.65 0.95 0.84
CA VAL A 65 -1.19 -0.38 0.57
C VAL A 65 -0.10 -1.44 0.74
N TYR A 66 1.10 -1.23 0.18
CA TYR A 66 2.23 -2.14 0.38
C TYR A 66 2.69 -2.23 1.84
N TYR A 67 2.68 -1.11 2.58
CA TYR A 67 2.96 -1.11 4.02
C TYR A 67 1.96 -1.98 4.80
N ASN A 68 0.66 -1.87 4.49
CA ASN A 68 -0.38 -2.68 5.12
C ASN A 68 -0.34 -4.17 4.67
N LYS A 69 0.30 -4.47 3.53
CA LYS A 69 0.64 -5.84 3.12
C LYS A 69 1.91 -6.39 3.78
N GLU A 70 2.56 -5.60 4.66
CA GLU A 70 3.88 -5.89 5.24
C GLU A 70 5.00 -6.03 4.17
N SER A 71 4.73 -5.58 2.94
CA SER A 71 5.64 -5.56 1.81
C SER A 71 6.46 -4.27 1.82
N PHE A 72 7.30 -4.10 2.83
CA PHE A 72 8.04 -2.85 3.07
C PHE A 72 9.07 -2.55 1.97
N VAL A 73 9.67 -3.58 1.37
CA VAL A 73 10.62 -3.47 0.25
C VAL A 73 9.95 -2.81 -0.95
N GLU A 74 8.71 -3.21 -1.25
CA GLU A 74 7.90 -2.62 -2.30
C GLU A 74 7.33 -1.25 -1.92
N ALA A 75 6.98 -1.01 -0.65
CA ALA A 75 6.41 0.25 -0.19
C ALA A 75 7.38 1.44 -0.31
N LEU A 76 8.64 1.23 0.07
CA LEU A 76 9.67 2.27 0.13
C LEU A 76 9.87 3.07 -1.18
N PRO A 77 10.03 2.44 -2.36
CA PRO A 77 10.21 3.18 -3.62
C PRO A 77 9.00 4.05 -3.98
N TYR A 78 7.77 3.66 -3.63
CA TYR A 78 6.58 4.49 -3.90
C TYR A 78 6.56 5.75 -3.03
N PHE A 79 6.90 5.64 -1.74
CA PHE A 79 7.01 6.82 -0.89
C PHE A 79 8.14 7.76 -1.35
N ILE A 80 9.26 7.22 -1.82
CA ILE A 80 10.35 8.05 -2.39
C ILE A 80 9.90 8.77 -3.67
N LYS A 81 9.17 8.08 -4.57
CA LYS A 81 8.60 8.71 -5.77
C LYS A 81 7.63 9.83 -5.39
N CYS A 82 6.72 9.56 -4.45
CA CYS A 82 5.78 10.54 -3.91
C CYS A 82 6.51 11.81 -3.40
N LYS A 83 7.52 11.62 -2.53
CA LYS A 83 8.33 12.74 -2.00
C LYS A 83 8.96 13.56 -3.12
N ARG A 84 9.59 12.93 -4.10
CA ARG A 84 10.22 13.62 -5.24
C ARG A 84 9.21 14.43 -6.05
N THR A 85 7.99 13.94 -6.21
CA THR A 85 6.94 14.66 -6.93
C THR A 85 6.46 15.88 -6.14
N TYR A 86 6.26 15.75 -4.81
CA TYR A 86 5.95 16.90 -3.96
C TYR A 86 7.09 17.93 -3.89
N GLU A 87 8.35 17.50 -3.82
CA GLU A 87 9.52 18.39 -3.80
C GLU A 87 9.68 19.22 -5.10
N LYS A 88 9.17 18.72 -6.23
CA LYS A 88 9.16 19.49 -7.49
C LYS A 88 8.12 20.62 -7.47
N LYS A 89 7.00 20.42 -6.77
CA LYS A 89 5.84 21.32 -6.83
C LYS A 89 5.75 22.25 -5.62
N TYR A 90 6.22 21.80 -4.46
CA TYR A 90 6.23 22.56 -3.22
C TYR A 90 7.64 22.86 -2.72
N HIS A 91 7.77 23.91 -1.90
CA HIS A 91 8.99 24.13 -1.12
C HIS A 91 9.17 23.01 -0.08
N ARG A 92 10.43 22.70 0.28
CA ARG A 92 10.81 21.55 1.13
C ARG A 92 10.05 21.42 2.46
N ASP A 93 9.47 22.50 2.98
CA ASP A 93 8.75 22.51 4.27
C ASP A 93 7.27 22.15 4.18
N HIS A 94 6.77 21.73 3.01
CA HIS A 94 5.35 21.39 2.85
C HIS A 94 4.93 20.24 3.77
N VAL A 95 3.73 20.37 4.37
CA VAL A 95 3.19 19.39 5.32
C VAL A 95 3.10 17.99 4.73
N ASP A 96 2.84 17.89 3.42
CA ASP A 96 2.80 16.61 2.72
C ASP A 96 4.17 15.95 2.58
N ILE A 97 5.24 16.73 2.35
CA ILE A 97 6.60 16.20 2.30
C ILE A 97 6.97 15.60 3.66
N ARG A 98 6.71 16.35 4.74
CA ARG A 98 6.93 15.86 6.12
C ARG A 98 6.13 14.60 6.43
N ARG A 99 4.88 14.51 5.95
CA ARG A 99 4.04 13.33 6.13
C ARG A 99 4.65 12.11 5.45
N VAL A 100 5.09 12.26 4.20
CA VAL A 100 5.75 11.19 3.43
C VAL A 100 7.07 10.79 4.09
N GLU A 101 7.86 11.73 4.60
CA GLU A 101 9.10 11.43 5.32
C GLU A 101 8.86 10.60 6.58
N ASN A 102 7.80 10.90 7.33
CA ASN A 102 7.42 10.08 8.47
C ASN A 102 7.06 8.65 8.04
N SER A 103 6.27 8.49 6.97
CA SER A 103 5.97 7.17 6.41
C SER A 103 7.23 6.41 5.95
N ILE A 104 8.19 7.09 5.32
CA ILE A 104 9.48 6.49 4.93
C ILE A 104 10.27 6.03 6.16
N MET A 105 10.28 6.83 7.23
CA MET A 105 10.97 6.48 8.48
C MET A 105 10.35 5.23 9.11
N LEU A 106 9.01 5.14 9.17
CA LEU A 106 8.29 3.97 9.68
C LEU A 106 8.59 2.71 8.84
N VAL A 107 8.54 2.82 7.51
CA VAL A 107 8.87 1.70 6.61
C VAL A 107 10.30 1.23 6.83
N LYS A 108 11.27 2.14 6.95
CA LYS A 108 12.67 1.79 7.20
C LYS A 108 12.88 1.13 8.56
N ALA A 109 12.20 1.61 9.60
CA ALA A 109 12.24 0.99 10.93
C ALA A 109 11.70 -0.45 10.87
N ALA A 110 10.53 -0.65 10.25
CA ALA A 110 9.94 -1.98 10.08
C ALA A 110 10.86 -2.93 9.27
N MET A 111 11.55 -2.42 8.24
CA MET A 111 12.54 -3.22 7.49
C MET A 111 13.75 -3.64 8.34
N GLN A 112 14.19 -2.79 9.27
CA GLN A 112 15.30 -3.13 10.18
C GLN A 112 14.88 -4.20 11.20
N GLU A 113 13.64 -4.16 11.67
CA GLU A 113 13.10 -5.16 12.60
C GLU A 113 12.98 -6.55 11.95
N ILE A 114 12.57 -6.61 10.67
CA ILE A 114 12.48 -7.88 9.93
C ILE A 114 13.86 -8.47 9.62
N GLY A 115 14.85 -7.63 9.36
CA GLY A 115 16.25 -8.06 9.17
C GLY A 115 16.90 -8.61 10.44
N HIS A 116 16.25 -8.48 11.60
CA HIS A 116 16.74 -8.92 12.90
C HIS A 116 15.98 -10.13 13.49
N ALA A 117 15.15 -10.82 12.69
CA ALA A 117 14.57 -12.10 13.09
C ALA A 117 15.65 -13.21 13.05
N PRO A 118 15.95 -13.89 14.19
CA PRO A 118 16.99 -14.92 14.30
C PRO A 118 16.66 -16.22 13.55
#